data_AF-A0A6J4MI00-F1
#
_entry.id   AF-A0A6J4MI00-F1
#
_cell.length_a   1.000
_cell.length_b   1.000
_cell.length_c   1.000
_cell.angle_alpha   90.00
_cell.angle_beta   90.00
_cell.angle_gamma   90.00
#
_symmetry.space_group_name_H-M   'P 1'
#
loop_
_entity.id
_entity.type
_entity.pdbx_description
1 polymer ?
#
loop_
_entity_poly.entity_id
_entity_poly.type
_entity_poly.pdbx_seq_one_letter_code
_entity_poly.pdbx_strand_id
1 'polypeptide(L)'
;MSTLEKERGKPGAGDFYQVISQSGIWYVSPETAAGIGAALDRRFRPRWIKFVDLYGGRVWLRTDRVESVLESTERIRTRSREFHQAWSSEGEDAPEQGWESE
;
A
#
# COMPACT_ATOMS: atom_id res chain seq x y z
N MET A 1 -16.47 3.99 0.46
CA MET A 1 -15.33 3.59 -0.37
C MET A 1 -15.63 2.21 -0.93
N SER A 2 -16.02 2.13 -2.21
CA SER A 2 -16.49 0.89 -2.83
C SER A 2 -15.35 -0.12 -2.95
N THR A 3 -15.65 -1.38 -2.61
CA THR A 3 -14.74 -2.54 -2.57
C THR A 3 -13.89 -2.73 -3.83
N LEU A 4 -14.31 -2.18 -4.97
CA LEU A 4 -13.66 -2.33 -6.28
C LEU A 4 -12.30 -1.61 -6.42
N GLU A 5 -12.02 -0.56 -5.64
CA GLU A 5 -10.70 0.10 -5.67
C GLU A 5 -9.63 -0.63 -4.86
N LYS A 6 -10.05 -1.55 -3.97
CA LYS A 6 -9.15 -2.30 -3.07
C LYS A 6 -8.39 -3.43 -3.79
N GLU A 7 -8.83 -3.85 -4.98
CA GLU A 7 -8.32 -5.04 -5.68
C GLU A 7 -7.64 -4.77 -7.03
N ARG A 8 -6.97 -3.61 -7.21
CA ARG A 8 -5.90 -3.56 -8.23
C ARG A 8 -4.74 -4.41 -7.72
N GLY A 9 -4.79 -5.71 -8.07
CA GLY A 9 -3.92 -6.76 -7.57
C GLY A 9 -2.44 -6.41 -7.71
N LYS A 10 -1.65 -6.71 -6.66
CA LYS A 10 -0.24 -6.32 -6.52
C LYS A 10 0.55 -6.54 -7.83
N PRO A 11 1.36 -5.56 -8.28
CA PRO A 11 2.28 -5.75 -9.41
C PRO A 11 3.17 -6.98 -9.17
N GLY A 12 3.58 -7.65 -10.25
CA GLY A 12 4.44 -8.85 -10.24
C GLY A 12 5.79 -8.66 -9.52
N ALA A 13 6.59 -9.73 -9.45
CA ALA A 13 7.72 -10.04 -8.54
C ALA A 13 8.86 -9.02 -8.32
N GLY A 14 8.73 -7.75 -8.70
CA GLY A 14 9.68 -6.69 -8.37
C GLY A 14 9.38 -5.99 -7.03
N ASP A 15 10.39 -5.27 -6.54
CA ASP A 15 10.18 -4.28 -5.49
C ASP A 15 9.33 -3.12 -6.04
N PHE A 16 8.30 -2.75 -5.28
CA PHE A 16 7.43 -1.63 -5.63
C PHE A 16 7.13 -0.81 -4.38
N TYR A 17 6.71 0.43 -4.59
CA TYR A 17 6.28 1.30 -3.51
C TYR A 17 4.79 1.57 -3.61
N GLN A 18 4.16 1.78 -2.47
CA GLN A 18 2.77 2.21 -2.37
C GLN A 18 2.74 3.69 -2.01
N VAL A 19 2.11 4.50 -2.85
CA VAL A 19 1.78 5.90 -2.57
C VAL A 19 0.36 5.92 -2.04
N ILE A 20 0.20 6.35 -0.79
CA ILE A 20 -1.09 6.32 -0.09
C ILE A 20 -1.62 7.74 0.07
N SER A 21 -2.91 7.90 -0.20
CA SER A 21 -3.70 9.10 0.05
C SER A 21 -5.11 8.73 0.49
N GLN A 22 -5.87 9.71 1.00
CA GLN A 22 -7.31 9.58 1.24
C GLN A 22 -8.11 9.11 0.01
N SER A 23 -7.63 9.47 -1.19
CA SER A 23 -8.31 9.14 -2.45
C SER A 23 -7.94 7.77 -3.02
N GLY A 24 -6.96 7.07 -2.46
CA GLY A 24 -6.55 5.76 -2.96
C GLY A 24 -5.08 5.43 -2.75
N ILE A 25 -4.72 4.26 -3.27
CA ILE A 25 -3.37 3.69 -3.21
C ILE A 25 -2.89 3.45 -4.64
N TRP A 26 -1.68 3.92 -4.95
CA TRP A 26 -1.02 3.67 -6.23
C TRP A 26 0.28 2.92 -6.04
N TYR A 27 0.58 2.02 -6.98
CA TYR A 27 1.80 1.24 -6.96
C TYR A 27 2.77 1.82 -7.96
N VAL A 28 3.99 2.12 -7.53
CA VAL A 28 4.98 2.83 -8.34
C VAL A 28 6.34 2.13 -8.29
N SER A 29 7.16 2.37 -9.32
CA SER A 29 8.54 1.91 -9.34
C SER A 29 9.38 2.60 -8.24
N PRO A 30 10.52 2.02 -7.84
CA PRO A 30 11.46 2.67 -6.93
C PRO A 30 11.90 4.07 -7.39
N GLU A 31 12.18 4.23 -8.69
CA GLU A 31 12.55 5.52 -9.30
C GLU A 31 11.45 6.57 -9.12
N THR A 32 10.20 6.17 -9.38
CA THR A 32 9.06 7.06 -9.21
C THR A 32 8.86 7.43 -7.74
N ALA A 33 8.98 6.46 -6.82
CA ALA A 33 8.89 6.72 -5.39
C ALA A 33 9.95 7.71 -4.90
N ALA A 34 11.19 7.58 -5.37
CA ALA A 34 12.27 8.51 -5.06
C ALA A 34 11.96 9.93 -5.58
N GLY A 35 11.43 10.05 -6.79
CA GLY A 35 11.00 11.33 -7.35
C GLY A 35 9.87 11.99 -6.54
N ILE A 36 8.91 11.20 -6.05
CA ILE A 36 7.84 11.66 -5.17
C ILE A 36 8.41 12.12 -3.82
N GLY A 37 9.30 11.33 -3.20
CA GLY A 37 9.98 11.69 -1.96
C GLY A 37 10.75 13.00 -2.07
N ALA A 38 11.54 13.13 -3.13
CA ALA A 38 12.26 14.38 -3.42
C ALA A 38 11.31 15.58 -3.57
N ALA A 39 10.14 15.40 -4.21
CA ALA A 39 9.15 16.47 -4.33
C ALA A 39 8.53 16.87 -2.99
N LEU A 40 8.35 15.90 -2.08
CA LEU A 40 7.85 16.13 -0.72
C LEU A 40 8.90 16.82 0.17
N ASP A 41 10.18 16.54 0.00
CA ASP A 41 11.23 17.15 0.84
C ASP A 41 11.61 18.58 0.44
N ARG A 42 11.13 19.08 -0.72
CA ARG A 42 11.42 20.44 -1.17
C ARG A 42 10.85 21.50 -0.20
N ARG A 43 11.64 22.57 0.03
CA ARG A 43 11.19 23.76 0.75
C ARG A 43 9.99 24.44 0.09
N PHE A 44 10.00 24.51 -1.25
CA PHE A 44 8.88 24.97 -2.06
C PHE A 44 8.31 23.77 -2.81
N ARG A 45 7.33 23.11 -2.19
CA ARG A 45 6.71 21.90 -2.73
C ARG A 45 5.80 22.26 -3.90
N PRO A 46 5.81 21.49 -5.00
CA PRO A 46 4.81 21.66 -6.05
C PRO A 46 3.42 21.39 -5.46
N ARG A 47 2.37 22.01 -6.00
CA ARG A 47 0.99 21.73 -5.57
C ARG A 47 0.52 20.34 -5.99
N TRP A 48 1.02 19.87 -7.14
CA TRP A 48 0.66 18.60 -7.75
C TRP A 48 1.90 17.78 -8.06
N ILE A 49 1.86 16.50 -7.72
CA ILE A 49 2.81 15.48 -8.13
C ILE A 49 2.17 14.70 -9.27
N LYS A 50 2.90 14.55 -10.38
CA LYS A 50 2.45 13.81 -11.55
C LYS A 50 3.35 12.61 -11.74
N PHE A 51 2.76 11.43 -11.91
CA PHE A 51 3.51 10.20 -12.14
C PHE A 51 2.69 9.19 -12.94
N VAL A 52 3.34 8.11 -13.37
CA VAL A 52 2.68 6.96 -14.00
C VAL A 52 2.78 5.79 -13.02
N ASP A 53 1.65 5.16 -12.71
CA ASP A 53 1.65 3.97 -11.85
C ASP A 53 2.10 2.71 -12.63
N LEU A 54 2.34 1.62 -11.91
CA LEU A 54 2.78 0.35 -12.50
C LEU A 54 1.74 -0.29 -13.44
N TYR A 55 0.49 0.19 -13.44
CA TYR A 55 -0.54 -0.24 -14.38
C TYR A 55 -0.66 0.70 -15.60
N GLY A 56 0.26 1.67 -15.73
CA GLY A 56 0.26 2.64 -16.83
C GLY A 56 -0.69 3.83 -16.64
N GLY A 57 -1.35 3.94 -15.49
CA GLY A 57 -2.25 5.04 -15.16
C GLY A 57 -1.48 6.33 -14.90
N ARG A 58 -1.85 7.41 -15.59
CA ARG A 58 -1.32 8.76 -15.31
C ARG A 58 -2.04 9.35 -14.11
N VAL A 59 -1.31 9.58 -13.02
CA VAL A 59 -1.86 10.05 -11.75
C VAL A 59 -1.40 11.45 -11.46
N TRP A 60 -2.35 12.33 -11.12
CA TRP A 60 -2.09 13.70 -10.67
C TRP A 60 -2.59 13.81 -9.23
N LEU A 61 -1.66 13.79 -8.29
CA LEU A 61 -1.97 13.77 -6.86
C LEU A 61 -1.56 15.09 -6.23
N ARG A 62 -2.41 15.66 -5.37
CA ARG A 62 -2.00 16.84 -4.61
C ARG A 62 -0.93 16.44 -3.60
N THR A 63 0.13 17.23 -3.52
CA THR A 63 1.25 16.96 -2.61
C THR A 63 0.83 16.92 -1.15
N ASP A 64 -0.14 17.75 -0.75
CA ASP A 64 -0.68 17.80 0.60
C ASP A 64 -1.67 16.66 0.93
N ARG A 65 -1.98 15.81 -0.04
CA ARG A 65 -2.82 14.61 0.14
C ARG A 65 -2.01 13.32 0.17
N VAL A 66 -0.69 13.40 -0.02
CA VAL A 66 0.19 12.24 0.17
C VAL A 66 0.33 12.00 1.66
N GLU A 67 -0.14 10.85 2.12
CA GLU A 67 -0.07 10.44 3.52
C GLU A 67 1.21 9.65 3.79
N SER A 68 1.58 8.75 2.88
CA SER A 68 2.82 7.98 2.99
C SER A 68 3.29 7.43 1.64
N VAL A 69 4.59 7.15 1.57
CA VAL A 69 5.22 6.37 0.49
C VAL A 69 5.90 5.18 1.16
N LEU A 70 5.33 4.00 0.99
CA LEU A 70 5.77 2.78 1.69
C LEU A 70 6.49 1.85 0.74
N GLU A 71 7.67 1.39 1.15
CA GLU A 71 8.40 0.35 0.44
C GLU A 71 7.72 -1.00 0.63
N SER A 72 7.50 -1.71 -0.48
CA SER A 72 7.12 -3.11 -0.46
C SER A 72 8.22 -3.88 -1.17
N THR A 73 9.16 -4.43 -0.39
CA THR A 73 10.13 -5.39 -0.91
C THR A 73 9.61 -6.82 -0.75
N GLU A 74 10.17 -7.75 -1.52
CA GLU A 74 9.93 -9.19 -1.31
C GLU A 74 10.20 -9.63 0.15
N ARG A 75 11.23 -9.04 0.78
CA ARG A 75 11.57 -9.30 2.18
C ARG A 75 10.49 -8.82 3.14
N ILE A 76 9.93 -7.61 2.93
CA ILE A 76 8.81 -7.08 3.72
C ILE A 76 7.55 -7.93 3.50
N ARG A 77 7.30 -8.38 2.28
CA ARG A 77 6.15 -9.25 1.96
C ARG A 77 6.27 -10.63 2.60
N THR A 78 7.46 -11.22 2.62
CA THR A 78 7.70 -12.50 3.28
C THR A 78 7.48 -12.39 4.78
N ARG A 79 8.04 -11.36 5.43
CA ARG A 79 7.81 -11.08 6.84
C ARG A 79 6.35 -10.79 7.18
N SER A 80 5.64 -10.09 6.29
CA SER A 80 4.21 -9.82 6.46
C SER A 80 3.36 -11.09 6.31
N ARG A 81 3.76 -12.02 5.43
CA ARG A 81 3.11 -13.34 5.30
C ARG A 81 3.36 -14.18 6.54
N GLU A 82 4.60 -14.26 7.00
CA GLU A 82 4.97 -14.99 8.23
C GLU A 82 4.19 -14.46 9.44
N PHE A 83 4.10 -13.13 9.59
CA PHE A 83 3.31 -12.51 10.66
C PHE A 83 1.82 -12.87 10.58
N HIS A 84 1.24 -12.82 9.37
CA HIS A 84 -0.18 -13.14 9.19
C HIS A 84 -0.45 -14.65 9.40
N GLN A 85 0.45 -15.51 8.93
CA GLN A 85 0.38 -16.95 9.17
C GLN A 85 0.46 -17.28 10.67
N ALA A 86 1.39 -16.66 11.39
CA ALA A 86 1.50 -16.82 12.85
C ALA A 86 0.23 -16.35 13.58
N TRP A 87 -0.37 -15.24 13.12
CA TRP A 87 -1.64 -14.75 13.68
C TRP A 87 -2.85 -15.62 13.35
N SER A 88 -2.92 -16.20 12.15
CA SER A 88 -3.99 -17.13 11.78
C SER A 88 -3.91 -18.44 12.55
N SER A 89 -2.71 -18.97 12.79
CA SER A 89 -2.53 -20.16 13.63
C SER A 89 -2.93 -19.93 15.09
N GLU A 90 -2.73 -18.72 15.62
CA GLU A 90 -3.15 -18.37 16.99
C GLU A 90 -4.69 -18.29 17.13
N GLY A 91 -5.43 -18.11 16.02
CA GLY A 91 -6.89 -18.04 15.98
C GLY A 91 -7.60 -19.37 15.75
N GLU A 92 -6.91 -20.37 15.21
CA GLU A 92 -7.46 -21.73 15.01
C GLU A 92 -7.50 -22.56 16.31
N ASP A 93 -6.71 -22.19 17.32
CA ASP A 93 -6.73 -22.79 18.67
C ASP A 93 -7.74 -22.12 19.62
N ALA A 94 -8.50 -21.13 19.15
CA ALA A 94 -9.60 -20.59 19.93
C ALA A 94 -10.74 -21.63 19.95
N PRO A 95 -11.11 -22.21 21.11
CA PRO A 95 -12.19 -23.17 21.18
C PRO A 95 -13.46 -22.51 20.63
N GLU A 96 -14.17 -23.19 19.73
CA GLU A 96 -15.51 -22.80 19.31
C GLU A 96 -16.32 -22.54 20.57
N GLN A 97 -16.58 -21.27 20.89
CA GLN A 97 -17.55 -20.92 21.92
C GLN A 97 -18.91 -21.29 21.35
N GLY A 98 -19.31 -22.53 21.62
CA GLY A 98 -20.68 -22.99 21.47
C GLY A 98 -21.58 -22.05 22.26
N TRP A 99 -22.35 -21.25 21.53
CA TRP A 99 -23.49 -20.55 22.10
C TRP A 99 -24.54 -21.61 22.42
N GLU A 100 -24.38 -22.29 23.56
CA GLU A 100 -25.48 -23.04 24.14
C GLU A 100 -26.61 -22.06 24.43
N SER A 101 -27.74 -22.42 23.86
CA SER A 101 -29.03 -21.77 23.99
C SER A 101 -29.56 -22.07 25.39
N GLU A 102 -29.90 -21.05 26.17
CA GLU A 102 -31.07 -21.03 27.07
C GLU A 102 -31.39 -19.61 27.56
#